data_AF-A0A329KXW3-F1
#
_entry.id   AF-A0A329KXW3-F1
#
_cell.length_a   1.000
_cell.length_b   1.000
_cell.length_c   1.000
_cell.angle_alpha   90.00
_cell.angle_beta   90.00
_cell.angle_gamma   90.00
#
_symmetry.space_group_name_H-M   'P 1'
#
loop_
_entity.id
_entity.type
_entity.pdbx_description
1 polymer ?
#
loop_
_entity_poly.entity_id
_entity_poly.type
_entity_poly.pdbx_seq_one_letter_code
_entity_poly.pdbx_strand_id
1 'polypeptide(L)'
;MRRTSGPRSENGCRTWHRRGALGHLDGDLGNGGDAVTDTLPVPQPSPVSAPFWDATRRHELTAQRCESCARLVWYPRFVCPHCGGSSLVWEKLSGDGVVHAVSVHHRAALPALADKVPYSVVLVDLDEGVRMMSNVFGPPPSVGDRVRLAWVPLEDGRNLAVFEPK
;
A
#
# COMPACT_ATOMS: atom_id res chain seq x y z
N MET A 1 -29.33 -17.42 -40.90
CA MET A 1 -30.45 -17.96 -40.11
C MET A 1 -30.16 -17.71 -38.63
N ARG A 2 -31.00 -16.87 -38.01
CA ARG A 2 -30.89 -16.39 -36.63
C ARG A 2 -31.46 -17.46 -35.70
N ARG A 3 -30.79 -17.75 -34.58
CA ARG A 3 -31.43 -18.36 -33.40
C ARG A 3 -31.68 -17.26 -32.38
N THR A 4 -32.95 -17.13 -32.05
CA THR A 4 -33.60 -16.11 -31.25
C THR A 4 -33.43 -16.36 -29.76
N SER A 5 -33.23 -15.27 -29.02
CA SER A 5 -33.28 -15.12 -27.57
C SER A 5 -34.67 -15.43 -27.00
N GLY A 6 -34.73 -16.24 -25.94
CA GLY A 6 -35.89 -16.41 -25.05
C GLY A 6 -35.72 -15.61 -23.74
N PRO A 7 -36.80 -15.37 -22.97
CA PRO A 7 -36.99 -14.10 -22.28
C PRO A 7 -36.49 -14.05 -20.83
N ARG A 8 -36.18 -12.82 -20.45
CA ARG A 8 -35.87 -12.31 -19.11
C ARG A 8 -37.15 -12.25 -18.28
N SER A 9 -37.18 -12.86 -17.09
CA SER A 9 -38.23 -12.60 -16.10
C SER A 9 -37.68 -11.78 -14.95
N GLU A 10 -38.17 -10.53 -14.88
CA GLU A 10 -38.21 -9.72 -13.67
C GLU A 10 -39.24 -10.32 -12.70
N ASN A 11 -38.94 -10.29 -11.40
CA ASN A 11 -39.85 -9.95 -10.30
C ASN A 11 -39.37 -10.54 -8.97
N GLY A 12 -39.35 -9.68 -7.93
CA GLY A 12 -39.38 -10.15 -6.55
C GLY A 12 -38.42 -9.46 -5.61
N CYS A 13 -38.51 -8.12 -5.52
CA CYS A 13 -38.09 -7.39 -4.32
C CYS A 13 -38.82 -8.00 -3.11
N ARG A 14 -38.10 -8.77 -2.29
CA ARG A 14 -38.65 -9.30 -1.04
C ARG A 14 -38.22 -8.41 0.11
N THR A 15 -39.21 -7.74 0.64
CA THR A 15 -39.27 -7.03 1.91
C THR A 15 -38.70 -7.87 3.05
N TRP A 16 -37.60 -7.41 3.64
CA TRP A 16 -37.09 -7.96 4.89
C TRP A 16 -37.93 -7.41 6.04
N HIS A 17 -38.85 -8.26 6.53
CA HIS A 17 -39.66 -7.97 7.69
C HIS A 17 -38.81 -7.85 8.95
N ARG A 18 -39.04 -6.75 9.67
CA ARG A 18 -38.62 -6.52 11.04
C ARG A 18 -39.32 -7.53 11.97
N ARG A 19 -38.57 -8.30 12.75
CA ARG A 19 -39.00 -8.80 14.07
C ARG A 19 -37.77 -9.21 14.88
N GLY A 20 -37.48 -8.44 15.92
CA GLY A 20 -36.45 -8.74 16.89
C GLY A 20 -36.88 -9.81 17.88
N ALA A 21 -35.89 -10.47 18.47
CA ALA A 21 -35.99 -11.08 19.78
C ALA A 21 -34.62 -10.93 20.47
N LEU A 22 -34.69 -10.36 21.66
CA LEU A 22 -33.58 -10.00 22.53
C LEU A 22 -32.88 -11.28 23.03
N GLY A 23 -31.58 -11.36 22.81
CA GLY A 23 -30.67 -12.28 23.49
C GLY A 23 -29.58 -11.44 24.15
N HIS A 24 -29.74 -11.21 25.44
CA HIS A 24 -28.75 -10.56 26.30
C HIS A 24 -27.57 -11.53 26.48
N LEU A 25 -26.41 -11.14 25.96
CA LEU A 25 -25.11 -11.71 26.31
C LEU A 25 -24.25 -10.54 26.76
N ASP A 26 -24.04 -10.46 28.07
CA ASP A 26 -23.02 -9.62 28.68
C ASP A 26 -21.65 -10.05 28.15
N GLY A 27 -20.92 -9.08 27.62
CA GLY A 27 -19.61 -9.25 27.06
C GLY A 27 -19.01 -7.88 26.77
N ASP A 28 -18.46 -7.28 27.83
CA ASP A 28 -17.61 -6.10 27.77
C ASP A 28 -16.40 -6.40 26.86
N LEU A 29 -16.52 -6.00 25.59
CA LEU A 29 -15.41 -5.88 24.66
C LEU A 29 -15.35 -4.41 24.28
N GLY A 30 -14.39 -3.71 24.88
CA GLY A 30 -14.10 -2.31 24.64
C GLY A 30 -14.24 -1.97 23.16
N ASN A 31 -15.22 -1.12 22.88
CA ASN A 31 -15.43 -0.51 21.58
C ASN A 31 -14.28 0.48 21.32
N GLY A 32 -13.12 -0.04 20.92
CA GLY A 32 -12.09 0.70 20.20
C GLY A 32 -12.63 0.99 18.80
N GLY A 33 -13.63 1.87 18.73
CA GLY A 33 -14.13 2.39 17.48
C GLY A 33 -13.07 3.29 16.88
N ASP A 34 -12.14 2.71 16.13
CA ASP A 34 -11.27 3.48 15.26
C ASP A 34 -12.18 4.32 14.37
N ALA A 35 -12.08 5.64 14.51
CA ALA A 35 -12.81 6.57 13.67
C ALA A 35 -12.56 6.19 12.21
N VAL A 36 -13.64 6.03 11.45
CA VAL A 36 -13.59 5.80 10.01
C VAL A 36 -13.07 7.10 9.38
N THR A 37 -11.75 7.26 9.32
CA THR A 37 -11.10 8.45 8.77
C THR A 37 -11.06 8.35 7.25
N ASP A 38 -11.50 9.41 6.58
CA ASP A 38 -11.48 9.53 5.12
C ASP A 38 -10.07 9.87 4.58
N THR A 39 -9.09 10.01 5.47
CA THR A 39 -7.70 10.32 5.14
C THR A 39 -6.79 9.11 5.37
N LEU A 40 -5.69 9.05 4.60
CA LEU A 40 -4.73 7.96 4.71
C LEU A 40 -4.05 8.00 6.09
N PRO A 41 -3.94 6.86 6.77
CA PRO A 41 -3.33 6.80 8.09
C PRO A 41 -1.86 7.20 8.02
N VAL A 42 -1.47 8.08 8.94
CA VAL A 42 -0.10 8.57 9.07
C VAL A 42 0.73 7.53 9.84
N PRO A 43 1.78 6.92 9.24
CA PRO A 43 2.57 5.90 9.92
C PRO A 43 3.32 6.46 11.12
N GLN A 44 3.39 5.73 12.23
CA GLN A 44 4.18 6.11 13.40
C GLN A 44 5.64 5.63 13.23
N PRO A 45 6.63 6.52 13.08
CA PRO A 45 8.02 6.11 12.93
C PRO A 45 8.57 5.49 14.22
N SER A 46 9.18 4.32 14.11
CA SER A 46 10.13 3.82 15.12
C SER A 46 11.50 4.50 14.97
N PRO A 47 12.39 4.43 15.98
CA PRO A 47 13.72 5.06 15.89
C PRO A 47 14.53 4.66 14.65
N VAL A 48 14.44 3.39 14.22
CA VAL A 48 15.15 2.90 13.01
C VAL A 48 14.54 3.40 11.70
N SER A 49 13.24 3.66 11.68
CA SER A 49 12.52 4.12 10.48
C SER A 49 12.36 5.64 10.40
N ALA A 50 12.63 6.37 11.48
CA ALA A 50 12.50 7.83 11.53
C ALA A 50 13.28 8.55 10.41
N PRO A 51 14.54 8.19 10.09
CA PRO A 51 15.27 8.85 9.01
C PRO A 51 14.64 8.62 7.62
N PHE A 52 14.09 7.41 7.38
CA PHE A 52 13.33 7.13 6.16
C PHE A 52 12.11 8.04 6.06
N TRP A 53 11.30 8.10 7.11
CA TRP A 53 10.09 8.91 7.12
C TRP A 53 10.38 10.43 7.04
N ASP A 54 11.46 10.91 7.65
CA ASP A 54 11.89 12.30 7.51
C ASP A 54 12.26 12.65 6.06
N ALA A 55 13.00 11.77 5.38
CA ALA A 55 13.36 11.95 3.98
C ALA A 55 12.13 12.11 3.05
N THR A 56 11.03 11.42 3.35
CA THR A 56 9.79 11.55 2.58
C THR A 56 9.17 12.95 2.60
N ARG A 57 9.47 13.77 3.62
CA ARG A 57 9.03 15.20 3.66
C ARG A 57 9.61 16.00 2.50
N ARG A 58 10.77 15.59 2.00
CA ARG A 58 11.50 16.20 0.89
C ARG A 58 11.37 15.43 -0.42
N HIS A 59 10.41 14.50 -0.51
CA HIS A 59 10.24 13.63 -1.68
C HIS A 59 11.50 12.82 -2.01
N GLU A 60 12.20 12.34 -0.98
CA GLU A 60 13.39 11.50 -1.12
C GLU A 60 13.08 10.07 -0.69
N LEU A 61 13.22 9.12 -1.62
CA LEU A 61 13.27 7.70 -1.28
C LEU A 61 14.69 7.36 -0.85
N THR A 62 14.82 6.81 0.35
CA THR A 62 16.13 6.41 0.90
C THR A 62 16.11 4.97 1.36
N ALA A 63 17.28 4.33 1.32
CA ALA A 63 17.51 3.02 1.90
C ALA A 63 18.86 3.01 2.60
N GLN A 64 19.09 1.99 3.43
CA GLN A 64 20.38 1.83 4.10
C GLN A 64 21.36 1.05 3.21
N ARG A 65 22.61 1.48 3.12
CA ARG A 65 23.73 0.71 2.57
C ARG A 65 24.65 0.27 3.70
N CYS A 66 24.98 -1.02 3.72
CA CYS A 66 25.94 -1.53 4.69
C CYS A 66 27.37 -1.20 4.26
N GLU A 67 28.13 -0.53 5.12
CA GLU A 67 29.53 -0.20 4.81
C GLU A 67 30.45 -1.43 4.82
N SER A 68 30.07 -2.49 5.54
CA SER A 68 30.88 -3.71 5.65
C SER A 68 30.76 -4.65 4.44
N CYS A 69 29.60 -4.69 3.77
CA CYS A 69 29.37 -5.59 2.64
C CYS A 69 28.83 -4.90 1.37
N ALA A 70 28.71 -3.57 1.40
CA ALA A 70 28.20 -2.70 0.33
C ALA A 70 26.76 -2.98 -0.15
N ARG A 71 26.03 -3.93 0.44
CA ARG A 71 24.66 -4.26 0.03
C ARG A 71 23.65 -3.23 0.55
N LEU A 72 22.66 -2.93 -0.28
CA LEU A 72 21.47 -2.19 0.16
C LEU A 72 20.60 -3.06 1.06
N VAL A 73 19.93 -2.40 1.99
CA VAL A 73 19.08 -2.99 3.01
C VAL A 73 17.71 -2.32 2.92
N TRP A 74 16.72 -3.14 2.58
CA TRP A 74 15.31 -2.76 2.58
C TRP A 74 14.52 -3.83 3.33
N TYR A 75 13.69 -3.53 4.33
CA TYR A 75 13.35 -2.26 4.99
C TYR A 75 14.41 -1.76 5.99
N PRO A 76 14.26 -0.59 6.64
CA PRO A 76 15.20 -0.11 7.66
C PRO A 76 15.47 -1.12 8.78
N ARG A 77 16.74 -1.25 9.17
CA ARG A 77 17.26 -2.19 10.18
C ARG A 77 18.32 -1.52 11.06
N PHE A 78 18.55 -2.09 12.24
CA PHE A 78 19.70 -1.76 13.09
C PHE A 78 20.95 -2.55 12.70
N VAL A 79 20.78 -3.69 12.03
CA VAL A 79 21.85 -4.62 11.66
C VAL A 79 21.60 -5.12 10.24
N CYS A 80 22.66 -5.24 9.45
CA CYS A 80 22.61 -5.75 8.09
C CYS A 80 22.14 -7.21 8.07
N PRO A 81 21.05 -7.55 7.34
CA PRO A 81 20.57 -8.93 7.25
C PRO A 81 21.48 -9.83 6.40
N HIS A 82 22.47 -9.26 5.71
CA HIS A 82 23.36 -10.02 4.83
C HIS A 82 24.66 -10.46 5.50
N CYS A 83 25.24 -9.62 6.37
CA CYS A 83 26.54 -9.90 7.00
C CYS A 83 26.57 -9.70 8.53
N GLY A 84 25.49 -9.20 9.14
CA GLY A 84 25.46 -8.92 10.58
C GLY A 84 26.18 -7.65 11.02
N GLY A 85 26.76 -6.87 10.10
CA GLY A 85 27.37 -5.58 10.41
C GLY A 85 26.34 -4.53 10.83
N SER A 86 26.71 -3.64 11.75
CA SER A 86 25.85 -2.56 12.27
C SER A 86 26.10 -1.20 11.62
N SER A 87 27.16 -1.05 10.81
CA SER A 87 27.42 0.19 10.08
C SER A 87 26.54 0.28 8.84
N LEU A 88 25.42 0.98 8.98
CA LEU A 88 24.40 1.20 7.96
C LEU A 88 24.25 2.70 7.72
N VAL A 89 24.58 3.17 6.52
CA VAL A 89 24.45 4.57 6.12
C VAL A 89 23.26 4.77 5.20
N TRP A 90 22.61 5.92 5.26
CA TRP A 90 21.46 6.23 4.40
C TRP A 90 21.91 6.76 3.04
N GLU A 91 21.32 6.22 1.98
CA GLU A 91 21.57 6.61 0.60
C GLU A 91 20.24 6.92 -0.09
N LYS A 92 20.23 7.94 -0.95
CA LYS A 92 19.08 8.27 -1.80
C LYS A 92 19.01 7.34 -2.99
N LEU A 93 17.83 6.79 -3.25
CA LEU A 93 17.52 5.99 -4.42
C LEU A 93 16.91 6.87 -5.53
N SER A 94 17.07 6.43 -6.77
CA SER A 94 16.46 7.05 -7.95
C SER A 94 14.93 7.01 -7.92
N GLY A 95 14.38 5.90 -7.40
CA GLY A 95 12.96 5.61 -7.44
C GLY A 95 12.48 5.04 -8.78
N ASP A 96 13.38 4.74 -9.71
CA ASP A 96 13.07 4.03 -10.95
C ASP A 96 13.11 2.51 -10.72
N GLY A 97 12.22 1.77 -11.38
CA GLY A 97 12.20 0.31 -11.25
C GLY A 97 11.31 -0.41 -12.26
N VAL A 98 11.18 -1.72 -12.05
CA VAL A 98 10.37 -2.64 -12.86
C VAL A 98 9.33 -3.32 -11.99
N VAL A 99 8.09 -3.43 -12.48
CA VAL A 99 7.04 -4.21 -11.78
C VAL A 99 7.41 -5.69 -11.79
N HIS A 100 7.68 -6.24 -10.60
CA HIS A 100 7.92 -7.65 -10.39
C HIS A 100 6.63 -8.46 -10.25
N ALA A 101 5.66 -7.93 -9.51
CA ALA A 101 4.36 -8.56 -9.31
C ALA A 101 3.28 -7.49 -9.09
N VAL A 102 2.05 -7.82 -9.47
CA VAL A 102 0.89 -6.93 -9.36
C VAL A 102 -0.34 -7.68 -8.84
N SER A 103 -1.08 -7.05 -7.93
CA SER A 103 -2.40 -7.49 -7.45
C SER A 103 -3.39 -6.33 -7.58
N VAL A 104 -4.52 -6.54 -8.26
CA VAL A 104 -5.53 -5.50 -8.50
C VAL A 104 -6.68 -5.63 -7.49
N HIS A 105 -6.80 -4.62 -6.65
CA HIS A 105 -7.76 -4.58 -5.55
C HIS A 105 -9.03 -3.85 -6.00
N HIS A 106 -10.14 -4.60 -6.07
CA HIS A 106 -11.46 -4.11 -6.48
C HIS A 106 -12.35 -3.71 -5.30
N ARG A 107 -11.79 -3.75 -4.08
CA ARG A 107 -12.46 -3.33 -2.85
C ARG A 107 -11.51 -2.42 -2.09
N ALA A 108 -12.04 -1.33 -1.57
CA ALA A 108 -11.29 -0.40 -0.75
C ALA A 108 -10.92 -1.09 0.57
N ALA A 109 -9.63 -1.13 0.91
CA ALA A 109 -9.18 -1.65 2.19
C ALA A 109 -9.39 -0.64 3.33
N LEU A 110 -9.47 0.64 2.97
CA LEU A 110 -9.69 1.77 3.86
C LEU A 110 -10.69 2.73 3.20
N PRO A 111 -11.47 3.51 3.99
CA PRO A 111 -12.35 4.55 3.47
C PRO A 111 -11.62 5.53 2.54
N ALA A 112 -10.43 5.96 2.94
CA ALA A 112 -9.54 6.85 2.18
C ALA A 112 -9.09 6.32 0.80
N LEU A 113 -9.38 5.05 0.47
CA LEU A 113 -9.09 4.44 -0.82
C LEU A 113 -10.36 4.18 -1.64
N ALA A 114 -11.54 4.58 -1.15
CA ALA A 114 -12.82 4.31 -1.81
C ALA A 114 -12.90 4.89 -3.22
N ASP A 115 -12.32 6.07 -3.45
CA ASP A 115 -12.25 6.74 -4.76
C ASP A 115 -11.11 6.21 -5.65
N LYS A 116 -10.20 5.39 -5.10
CA LYS A 116 -9.05 4.83 -5.83
C LYS A 116 -9.30 3.44 -6.39
N VAL A 117 -10.44 2.82 -6.09
CA VAL A 117 -10.76 1.48 -6.61
C VAL A 117 -11.14 1.54 -8.09
N PRO A 118 -10.60 0.64 -8.95
CA PRO A 118 -9.57 -0.35 -8.65
C PRO A 118 -8.18 0.28 -8.52
N TYR A 119 -7.41 -0.16 -7.53
CA TYR A 119 -5.99 0.21 -7.37
C TYR A 119 -5.11 -1.03 -7.40
N SER A 120 -3.84 -0.85 -7.74
CA SER A 120 -2.87 -1.93 -7.77
C SER A 120 -1.97 -1.89 -6.53
N VAL A 121 -1.72 -3.04 -5.92
CA VAL A 121 -0.58 -3.27 -5.04
C VAL A 121 0.51 -3.90 -5.89
N VAL A 122 1.71 -3.33 -5.86
CA VAL A 122 2.84 -3.76 -6.68
C VAL A 122 4.04 -4.12 -5.82
N LEU A 123 4.79 -5.10 -6.28
CA LEU A 123 6.20 -5.28 -5.90
C LEU A 123 7.04 -4.73 -7.04
N VAL A 124 7.92 -3.80 -6.74
CA VAL A 124 8.81 -3.14 -7.70
C VAL A 124 10.25 -3.51 -7.38
N ASP A 125 10.95 -4.06 -8.35
CA ASP A 125 12.41 -4.17 -8.31
C ASP A 125 12.99 -2.83 -8.71
N LEU A 126 13.54 -2.09 -7.74
CA LEU A 126 14.24 -0.84 -7.98
C LEU A 126 15.57 -1.10 -8.69
N ASP A 127 16.01 -0.14 -9.50
CA ASP A 127 17.23 -0.27 -10.30
C ASP A 127 18.48 -0.50 -9.44
N GLU A 128 18.48 -0.06 -8.18
CA GLU A 128 19.58 -0.29 -7.24
C GLU A 128 19.59 -1.70 -6.61
N GLY A 129 18.58 -2.53 -6.88
CA GLY A 129 18.57 -3.97 -6.52
C GLY A 129 17.78 -4.35 -5.26
N VAL A 130 16.92 -3.47 -4.75
CA VAL A 130 15.98 -3.80 -3.67
C VAL A 130 14.55 -3.91 -4.19
N ARG A 131 13.72 -4.71 -3.52
CA ARG A 131 12.31 -4.87 -3.83
C ARG A 131 11.42 -4.11 -2.87
N MET A 132 10.62 -3.19 -3.40
CA MET A 132 9.69 -2.37 -2.64
C MET A 132 8.24 -2.76 -2.93
N MET A 133 7.45 -2.97 -1.87
CA MET A 133 6.00 -3.05 -1.99
C MET A 133 5.39 -1.67 -1.88
N SER A 134 4.51 -1.32 -2.81
CA SER A 134 3.76 -0.06 -2.78
C SER A 134 2.50 -0.16 -3.67
N ASN A 135 1.91 0.98 -4.04
CA ASN A 135 0.72 1.09 -4.87
C ASN A 135 1.01 1.77 -6.20
N VAL A 136 0.19 1.42 -7.20
CA VAL A 136 -0.03 2.21 -8.41
C VAL A 136 -1.50 2.55 -8.46
N PHE A 137 -1.81 3.84 -8.53
CA PHE A 137 -3.18 4.34 -8.69
C PHE A 137 -3.47 4.65 -10.15
N GLY A 138 -4.67 4.30 -10.62
CA GLY A 138 -5.05 4.40 -12.03
C GLY A 138 -4.97 3.05 -12.77
N PRO A 139 -4.75 3.04 -14.09
CA PRO A 139 -4.66 1.82 -14.88
C PRO A 139 -3.64 0.83 -14.29
N PRO A 140 -4.01 -0.45 -14.08
CA PRO A 140 -3.08 -1.44 -13.55
C PRO A 140 -1.87 -1.64 -14.46
N PRO A 141 -0.64 -1.62 -13.93
CA PRO A 141 0.53 -1.98 -14.71
C PRO A 141 0.61 -3.50 -14.93
N SER A 142 1.39 -3.92 -15.90
CA SER A 142 1.76 -5.32 -16.14
C SER A 142 3.12 -5.64 -15.50
N VAL A 143 3.36 -6.92 -15.23
CA VAL A 143 4.70 -7.39 -14.84
C VAL A 143 5.68 -7.10 -15.98
N GLY A 144 6.83 -6.52 -15.64
CA GLY A 144 7.85 -6.06 -16.59
C GLY A 144 7.75 -4.59 -17.00
N ASP A 145 6.65 -3.90 -16.67
CA ASP A 145 6.51 -2.47 -16.98
C ASP A 145 7.50 -1.63 -16.16
N ARG A 146 7.99 -0.55 -16.79
CA ARG A 146 8.79 0.47 -16.12
C ARG A 146 7.89 1.39 -15.32
N VAL A 147 8.32 1.67 -14.10
CA VAL A 147 7.65 2.61 -13.20
C VAL A 147 8.65 3.56 -12.59
N ARG A 148 8.15 4.71 -12.15
CA ARG A 148 8.91 5.70 -11.40
C ARG A 148 8.17 6.09 -10.13
N LEU A 149 8.94 6.44 -9.11
CA LEU A 149 8.46 6.91 -7.82
C LEU A 149 7.60 8.17 -7.98
N ALA A 150 6.46 8.15 -7.30
CA ALA A 150 5.56 9.27 -7.11
C ALA A 150 5.17 9.37 -5.63
N TRP A 151 4.43 10.43 -5.26
CA TRP A 151 4.20 10.78 -3.87
C TRP A 151 2.72 11.10 -3.63
N VAL A 152 2.16 10.51 -2.57
CA VAL A 152 0.86 10.90 -2.04
C VAL A 152 1.06 11.67 -0.74
N PRO A 153 0.53 12.88 -0.59
CA PRO A 153 0.71 13.66 0.63
C PRO A 153 0.00 13.01 1.82
N LEU A 154 0.62 13.11 3.00
CA LEU A 154 0.05 12.76 4.29
C LEU A 154 -0.20 14.04 5.11
N GLU A 155 -1.14 13.97 6.05
CA GLU A 155 -1.60 15.15 6.83
C GLU A 155 -0.47 15.82 7.63
N ASP A 156 0.55 15.08 8.03
CA ASP A 156 1.64 15.60 8.86
C ASP A 156 2.82 16.17 8.04
N GLY A 157 2.64 16.33 6.73
CA GLY A 157 3.65 16.86 5.80
C GLY A 157 4.68 15.83 5.31
N ARG A 158 4.55 14.55 5.71
CA ARG A 158 5.26 13.45 5.03
C ARG A 158 4.53 13.07 3.75
N ASN A 159 5.17 12.20 2.97
CA ASN A 159 4.61 11.68 1.75
C ASN A 159 4.73 10.16 1.71
N LEU A 160 3.66 9.49 1.30
CA LEU A 160 3.66 8.07 1.01
C LEU A 160 4.27 7.85 -0.38
N ALA A 161 5.33 7.05 -0.44
CA ALA A 161 5.96 6.64 -1.68
C ALA A 161 5.05 5.66 -2.43
N VAL A 162 4.63 6.04 -3.64
CA VAL A 162 3.84 5.25 -4.59
C VAL A 162 4.58 5.17 -5.92
N PHE A 163 4.02 4.48 -6.91
CA PHE A 163 4.59 4.42 -8.25
C PHE A 163 3.58 4.83 -9.31
N GLU A 164 4.09 5.33 -10.42
CA GLU A 164 3.35 5.57 -11.64
C GLU A 164 4.07 4.96 -12.86
N PRO A 165 3.34 4.53 -13.89
CA PRO A 165 3.94 4.08 -15.16
C PRO A 165 4.86 5.15 -15.77
N LYS A 166 5.94 4.70 -16.40
CA LYS A 166 6.91 5.56 -17.11
C LYS A 166 6.62 5.65 -18.59
#